data_AF-A0AA97C0B0-F1
#
_entry.id   AF-A0AA97C0B0-F1
#
_cell.length_a   1.000
_cell.length_b   1.000
_cell.length_c   1.000
_cell.angle_alpha   90.00
_cell.angle_beta   90.00
_cell.angle_gamma   90.00
#
_symmetry.space_group_name_H-M   'P 1'
#
loop_
_entity.id
_entity.type
_entity.pdbx_description
1 polymer ?
#
loop_
_entity_poly.entity_id
_entity_poly.type
_entity_poly.pdbx_seq_one_letter_code
_entity_poly.pdbx_strand_id
1 'polypeptide(L)'
;MGINRHKKEFLSNGYTSFTIKDFFPDFNIDLNLINSIEEDKWSFIIKNRQRVSDFYLSDTDINSINDEKTSAFEDRDNGEFSFSFRRICFNEIKIIFADLISVVNDVKFKNFLENLTGSKVNVISNMYLSKFDKDDFLTTHCDSDDGIGIVINLTKEWEANYGGLTMILDNDKKTILDTFIPSYLNILIFDTKKRKIPHFVSTVTSNRTSKRMALVVRYNEAN
;
A
#
# COMPACT_ATOMS: atom_id res chain seq x y z
N MET A 1 8.95 -16.64 -14.33
CA MET A 1 9.96 -15.75 -14.97
C MET A 1 11.11 -15.58 -14.01
N GLY A 2 12.36 -15.42 -14.47
CA GLY A 2 13.52 -15.34 -13.58
C GLY A 2 13.65 -14.00 -12.85
N ILE A 3 14.18 -14.02 -11.62
CA ILE A 3 14.45 -12.82 -10.79
C ILE A 3 15.25 -11.72 -11.52
N ASN A 4 16.11 -12.11 -12.48
CA ASN A 4 16.92 -11.20 -13.27
C ASN A 4 16.11 -10.17 -14.05
N ARG A 5 14.91 -10.54 -14.52
CA ARG A 5 14.02 -9.60 -15.21
C ARG A 5 13.57 -8.49 -14.27
N HIS A 6 13.01 -8.86 -13.11
CA HIS A 6 12.52 -7.91 -12.12
C HIS A 6 13.63 -7.07 -11.49
N LYS A 7 14.83 -7.65 -11.34
CA LYS A 7 16.03 -6.90 -10.97
C LYS A 7 16.37 -5.82 -11.99
N LYS A 8 16.35 -6.16 -13.29
CA LYS A 8 16.61 -5.17 -14.36
C LYS A 8 15.53 -4.09 -14.40
N GLU A 9 14.25 -4.47 -14.26
CA GLU A 9 13.11 -3.53 -14.18
C GLU A 9 13.28 -2.58 -13.00
N PHE A 10 13.55 -3.10 -11.80
CA PHE A 10 13.77 -2.28 -10.61
C PHE A 10 14.98 -1.36 -10.75
N LEU A 11 16.14 -1.86 -11.21
CA LEU A 11 17.34 -1.03 -11.39
C LEU A 11 17.16 0.04 -12.47
N SER A 12 16.29 -0.20 -13.46
CA SER A 12 15.97 0.74 -14.55
C SER A 12 14.95 1.79 -14.14
N ASN A 13 13.86 1.36 -13.50
CA ASN A 13 12.66 2.18 -13.29
C ASN A 13 12.52 2.63 -11.83
N GLY A 14 13.15 1.92 -10.90
CA GLY A 14 13.01 2.11 -9.45
C GLY A 14 11.83 1.35 -8.84
N TYR A 15 11.12 0.56 -9.63
CA TYR A 15 10.05 -0.29 -9.17
C TYR A 15 9.91 -1.54 -10.03
N THR A 16 9.26 -2.56 -9.50
CA THR A 16 8.88 -3.79 -10.21
C THR A 16 7.67 -4.42 -9.55
N SER A 17 6.89 -5.19 -10.31
CA SER A 17 5.76 -5.94 -9.79
C SER A 17 5.72 -7.37 -10.34
N PHE A 18 5.26 -8.31 -9.52
CA PHE A 18 5.09 -9.72 -9.86
C PHE A 18 4.22 -10.45 -8.83
N THR A 19 3.87 -11.70 -9.11
CA THR A 19 3.15 -12.57 -8.16
C THR A 19 4.15 -13.18 -7.18
N ILE A 20 3.95 -13.01 -5.87
CA ILE A 20 4.87 -13.51 -4.83
C ILE A 20 5.11 -15.02 -4.95
N LYS A 21 4.06 -15.78 -5.30
CA LYS A 21 4.12 -17.24 -5.46
C LYS A 21 5.10 -17.72 -6.53
N ASP A 22 5.52 -16.85 -7.47
CA ASP A 22 6.55 -17.19 -8.45
C ASP A 22 7.93 -17.40 -7.81
N PHE A 23 8.17 -16.83 -6.62
CA PHE A 23 9.43 -16.93 -5.87
C PHE A 23 9.28 -17.59 -4.51
N PHE A 24 8.08 -17.50 -3.91
CA PHE A 24 7.73 -18.07 -2.62
C PHE A 24 6.46 -18.91 -2.79
N PRO A 25 6.53 -20.11 -3.41
CA PRO A 25 5.34 -20.90 -3.76
C PRO A 25 4.52 -21.33 -2.53
N ASP A 26 5.19 -21.52 -1.40
CA ASP A 26 4.56 -21.89 -0.12
C ASP A 26 3.92 -20.68 0.58
N PHE A 27 4.10 -19.45 0.07
CA PHE A 27 3.50 -18.26 0.65
C PHE A 27 1.99 -18.30 0.48
N ASN A 28 1.29 -18.30 1.61
CA ASN A 28 -0.15 -18.27 1.64
C ASN A 28 -0.63 -17.38 2.79
N ILE A 29 -1.81 -16.79 2.60
CA ILE A 29 -2.46 -15.94 3.59
C ILE A 29 -3.90 -16.40 3.69
N ASP A 30 -4.36 -16.64 4.92
CA ASP A 30 -5.78 -16.89 5.16
C ASP A 30 -6.58 -15.59 4.96
N LEU A 31 -7.17 -15.44 3.78
CA LEU A 31 -8.03 -14.30 3.48
C LEU A 31 -9.32 -14.31 4.30
N ASN A 32 -9.76 -15.44 4.84
CA ASN A 32 -10.96 -15.45 5.68
C ASN A 32 -10.69 -14.66 6.97
N LEU A 33 -9.50 -14.84 7.56
CA LEU A 33 -9.08 -14.08 8.73
C LEU A 33 -9.02 -12.58 8.45
N ILE A 34 -8.55 -12.17 7.27
CA ILE A 34 -8.50 -10.75 6.88
C ILE A 34 -9.91 -10.19 6.61
N ASN A 35 -10.75 -10.95 5.92
CA ASN A 35 -12.10 -10.52 5.61
C ASN A 35 -13.00 -10.49 6.84
N SER A 36 -12.70 -11.28 7.87
CA SER A 36 -13.45 -11.34 9.14
C SER A 36 -13.04 -10.27 10.15
N ILE A 37 -12.06 -9.42 9.86
CA ILE A 37 -11.70 -8.32 10.77
C ILE A 37 -12.91 -7.40 10.93
N GLU A 38 -13.31 -7.18 12.17
CA GLU A 38 -14.40 -6.29 12.56
C GLU A 38 -14.12 -4.84 12.10
N GLU A 39 -15.17 -4.15 11.66
CA GLU A 39 -15.02 -2.80 11.09
C GLU A 39 -14.57 -1.74 12.11
N ASP A 40 -14.71 -2.01 13.41
CA ASP A 40 -14.22 -1.13 14.50
C ASP A 40 -12.69 -1.16 14.66
N LYS A 41 -12.01 -2.20 14.17
CA LYS A 41 -10.54 -2.32 14.18
C LYS A 41 -9.88 -1.49 13.08
N TRP A 42 -10.64 -1.08 12.08
CA TRP A 42 -10.13 -0.26 11.00
C TRP A 42 -10.25 1.22 11.38
N SER A 43 -9.11 1.90 11.46
CA SER A 43 -9.13 3.36 11.53
C SER A 43 -9.42 3.94 10.16
N PHE A 44 -10.08 5.09 10.12
CA PHE A 44 -10.11 5.98 8.98
C PHE A 44 -8.89 6.89 9.07
N ILE A 45 -7.88 6.63 8.24
CA ILE A 45 -6.70 7.50 8.14
C ILE A 45 -7.00 8.58 7.10
N ILE A 46 -7.10 9.81 7.55
CA ILE A 46 -7.49 10.95 6.72
C ILE A 46 -6.42 12.02 6.81
N LYS A 47 -6.03 12.52 5.65
CA LYS A 47 -5.20 13.71 5.49
C LYS A 47 -5.96 14.76 4.71
N ASN A 48 -6.06 15.93 5.31
CA ASN A 48 -6.41 17.18 4.66
C ASN A 48 -5.28 18.21 4.89
N ARG A 49 -5.51 19.47 4.51
CA ARG A 49 -4.57 20.59 4.62
C ARG A 49 -4.26 20.94 6.08
N GLN A 50 -5.18 20.62 6.99
CA GLN A 50 -5.06 20.98 8.41
C GLN A 50 -4.26 19.93 9.17
N ARG A 51 -4.51 18.64 8.92
CA ARG A 51 -3.91 17.54 9.69
C ARG A 51 -3.88 16.20 8.96
N VAL A 52 -3.20 15.25 9.60
CA VAL A 52 -3.29 13.82 9.35
C VAL A 52 -3.74 13.16 10.65
N SER A 53 -4.77 12.34 10.62
CA SER A 53 -5.29 11.68 11.83
C SER A 53 -5.96 10.34 11.51
N ASP A 54 -5.88 9.43 12.48
CA ASP A 54 -6.68 8.20 12.52
C ASP A 54 -7.94 8.46 13.35
N PHE A 55 -9.10 8.06 12.81
CA PHE A 55 -10.38 8.11 13.50
C PHE A 55 -10.94 6.70 13.63
N TYR A 56 -11.42 6.32 14.81
CA TYR A 56 -12.02 5.01 15.05
C TYR A 56 -13.52 5.15 15.32
N LEU A 57 -14.32 4.19 14.86
CA LEU A 57 -15.77 4.20 15.13
C LEU A 57 -16.11 3.99 16.61
N SER A 58 -15.16 3.50 17.41
CA SER A 58 -15.32 3.33 18.85
C SER A 58 -15.34 4.65 19.62
N ASP A 59 -14.74 5.72 19.07
CA ASP A 59 -14.57 7.00 19.76
C ASP A 59 -14.94 8.24 18.93
N THR A 60 -15.21 8.07 17.64
CA THR A 60 -15.54 9.17 16.71
C THR A 60 -16.85 8.91 15.99
N ASP A 61 -17.76 9.88 16.03
CA ASP A 61 -19.01 9.82 15.27
C ASP A 61 -18.77 9.80 13.75
N ILE A 62 -19.60 9.03 13.04
CA ILE A 62 -19.45 8.85 11.59
C ILE A 62 -19.62 10.16 10.81
N ASN A 63 -20.43 11.11 11.29
CA ASN A 63 -20.59 12.39 10.60
C ASN A 63 -19.31 13.21 10.68
N SER A 64 -18.64 13.23 11.83
CA SER A 64 -17.33 13.89 11.97
C SER A 64 -16.27 13.28 11.04
N ILE A 65 -16.27 11.95 10.89
CA ILE A 65 -15.39 11.27 9.92
C ILE A 65 -15.73 11.71 8.50
N ASN A 66 -17.01 11.79 8.15
CA ASN A 66 -17.47 12.24 6.83
C ASN A 66 -17.11 13.70 6.53
N ASP A 67 -17.12 14.58 7.54
CA ASP A 67 -16.69 15.98 7.39
C ASP A 67 -15.19 16.06 7.08
N GLU A 68 -14.37 15.27 7.77
CA GLU A 68 -12.93 15.15 7.49
C GLU A 68 -12.66 14.58 6.09
N LYS A 69 -13.44 13.56 5.68
CA LYS A 69 -13.38 13.02 4.31
C LYS A 69 -13.73 14.07 3.27
N THR A 70 -14.79 14.84 3.50
CA THR A 70 -15.23 15.92 2.60
C THR A 70 -14.12 16.96 2.44
N SER A 71 -13.50 17.36 3.55
CA SER A 71 -12.35 18.27 3.52
C SER A 71 -11.17 17.70 2.72
N ALA A 72 -10.87 16.41 2.86
CA ALA A 72 -9.82 15.75 2.08
C ALA A 72 -10.14 15.70 0.57
N PHE A 73 -11.42 15.53 0.20
CA PHE A 73 -11.86 15.61 -1.21
C PHE A 73 -11.70 17.01 -1.79
N GLU A 74 -12.10 18.04 -1.05
CA GLU A 74 -11.89 19.42 -1.48
C GLU A 74 -10.41 19.71 -1.72
N ASP A 75 -9.53 19.23 -0.84
CA ASP A 75 -8.08 19.36 -1.01
C ASP A 75 -7.57 18.63 -2.25
N ARG A 76 -8.05 17.41 -2.50
CA ARG A 76 -7.71 16.67 -3.72
C ARG A 76 -8.07 17.47 -4.96
N ASP A 77 -9.29 18.02 -4.99
CA ASP A 77 -9.82 18.74 -6.15
C ASP A 77 -9.08 20.09 -6.36
N ASN A 78 -8.50 20.64 -5.29
CA ASN A 78 -7.59 21.78 -5.33
C ASN A 78 -6.13 21.41 -5.69
N GLY A 79 -5.84 20.12 -5.91
CA GLY A 79 -4.49 19.64 -6.25
C GLY A 79 -3.53 19.51 -5.06
N GLU A 80 -4.05 19.55 -3.83
CA GLU A 80 -3.27 19.39 -2.61
C GLU A 80 -3.04 17.91 -2.27
N PHE A 81 -1.95 17.61 -1.55
CA PHE A 81 -1.71 16.25 -1.07
C PHE A 81 -2.70 15.91 0.05
N SER A 82 -3.67 15.07 -0.29
CA SER A 82 -4.69 14.54 0.61
C SER A 82 -4.93 13.05 0.38
N PHE A 83 -5.53 12.39 1.37
CA PHE A 83 -5.97 11.01 1.25
C PHE A 83 -7.08 10.68 2.24
N SER A 84 -7.85 9.66 1.93
CA SER A 84 -8.76 9.02 2.85
C SER A 84 -8.86 7.55 2.49
N PHE A 85 -8.49 6.69 3.44
CA PHE A 85 -8.67 5.24 3.33
C PHE A 85 -8.69 4.63 4.73
N ARG A 86 -8.87 3.31 4.82
CA ARG A 86 -8.85 2.60 6.09
C ARG A 86 -7.52 1.91 6.33
N ARG A 87 -7.07 1.88 7.58
CA ARG A 87 -5.89 1.10 7.96
C ARG A 87 -6.01 0.40 9.29
N ILE A 88 -5.12 -0.57 9.49
CA ILE A 88 -4.78 -1.14 10.79
C ILE A 88 -3.29 -0.92 10.98
N CYS A 89 -2.90 -0.32 12.10
CA CYS A 89 -1.49 -0.01 12.35
C CYS A 89 -0.69 -1.24 12.76
N PHE A 90 0.64 -1.18 12.61
CA PHE A 90 1.55 -2.32 12.86
C PHE A 90 1.31 -3.06 14.18
N ASN A 91 1.15 -2.32 15.29
CA ASN A 91 1.00 -2.91 16.62
C ASN A 91 -0.26 -3.78 16.73
N GLU A 92 -1.36 -3.34 16.13
CA GLU A 92 -2.63 -4.08 16.08
C GLU A 92 -2.52 -5.28 15.13
N ILE A 93 -1.91 -5.10 13.95
CA ILE A 93 -1.65 -6.19 13.00
C ILE A 93 -0.79 -7.27 13.64
N LYS A 94 0.19 -6.91 14.47
CA LYS A 94 1.05 -7.90 15.12
C LYS A 94 0.29 -8.88 16.01
N ILE A 95 -0.80 -8.41 16.62
CA ILE A 95 -1.67 -9.22 17.44
C ILE A 95 -2.55 -10.13 16.54
N ILE A 96 -2.95 -9.64 15.37
CA ILE A 96 -3.94 -10.32 14.50
C ILE A 96 -3.27 -11.23 13.44
N PHE A 97 -2.09 -10.88 12.93
CA PHE A 97 -1.44 -11.46 11.75
C PHE A 97 0.07 -11.74 11.96
N ALA A 98 0.41 -12.56 12.96
CA ALA A 98 1.79 -12.96 13.20
C ALA A 98 2.46 -13.63 11.98
N ASP A 99 1.71 -14.44 11.23
CA ASP A 99 2.23 -15.16 10.05
C ASP A 99 2.57 -14.22 8.89
N LEU A 100 1.76 -13.19 8.67
CA LEU A 100 2.02 -12.22 7.61
C LEU A 100 3.28 -11.40 7.91
N ILE A 101 3.45 -11.01 9.18
CA ILE A 101 4.63 -10.28 9.66
C ILE A 101 5.88 -11.17 9.60
N SER A 102 5.75 -12.45 9.98
CA SER A 102 6.89 -13.37 10.01
C SER A 102 7.51 -13.51 8.62
N VAL A 103 6.70 -13.57 7.56
CA VAL A 103 7.20 -13.67 6.19
C VAL A 103 7.94 -12.41 5.76
N VAL A 104 7.34 -11.23 5.92
CA VAL A 104 8.00 -9.99 5.47
C VAL A 104 9.20 -9.60 6.34
N ASN A 105 9.30 -10.16 7.54
CA ASN A 105 10.47 -10.00 8.40
C ASN A 105 11.49 -11.16 8.27
N ASP A 106 11.19 -12.20 7.50
CA ASP A 106 12.06 -13.37 7.32
C ASP A 106 13.36 -13.01 6.60
N VAL A 107 14.45 -13.69 6.98
CA VAL A 107 15.78 -13.47 6.40
C VAL A 107 15.81 -13.81 4.91
N LYS A 108 15.10 -14.87 4.47
CA LYS A 108 15.05 -15.23 3.04
C LYS A 108 14.32 -14.17 2.24
N PHE A 109 13.23 -13.62 2.78
CA PHE A 109 12.49 -12.54 2.12
C PHE A 109 13.32 -11.25 2.02
N LYS A 110 14.00 -10.86 3.09
CA LYS A 110 14.92 -9.70 3.06
C LYS A 110 16.07 -9.91 2.06
N ASN A 111 16.74 -11.05 2.09
CA ASN A 111 17.82 -11.37 1.14
C ASN A 111 17.32 -11.36 -0.32
N PHE A 112 16.08 -11.78 -0.55
CA PHE A 112 15.45 -11.68 -1.86
C PHE A 112 15.28 -10.21 -2.30
N LEU A 113 14.78 -9.35 -1.40
CA LEU A 113 14.68 -7.91 -1.67
C LEU A 113 16.05 -7.29 -1.92
N GLU A 114 17.08 -7.65 -1.16
CA GLU A 114 18.44 -7.14 -1.36
C GLU A 114 19.01 -7.54 -2.72
N ASN A 115 18.82 -8.80 -3.13
CA ASN A 115 19.27 -9.26 -4.44
C ASN A 115 18.53 -8.53 -5.58
N LEU A 116 17.21 -8.36 -5.43
CA LEU A 116 16.37 -7.72 -6.43
C LEU A 116 16.65 -6.22 -6.56
N THR A 117 16.83 -5.52 -5.44
CA THR A 117 16.94 -4.06 -5.41
C THR A 117 18.39 -3.57 -5.49
N GLY A 118 19.35 -4.38 -5.07
CA GLY A 118 20.74 -3.98 -4.88
C GLY A 118 20.98 -3.10 -3.65
N SER A 119 19.96 -2.87 -2.83
CA SER A 119 20.03 -2.11 -1.57
C SER A 119 19.91 -3.05 -0.38
N LYS A 120 20.65 -2.76 0.70
CA LYS A 120 20.53 -3.53 1.95
C LYS A 120 19.20 -3.22 2.63
N VAL A 121 18.54 -4.25 3.14
CA VAL A 121 17.21 -4.16 3.76
C VAL A 121 17.32 -4.53 5.23
N ASN A 122 17.12 -3.58 6.13
CA ASN A 122 17.35 -3.79 7.56
C ASN A 122 16.05 -4.04 8.34
N VAL A 123 15.61 -3.02 9.07
CA VAL A 123 14.43 -3.05 9.92
C VAL A 123 13.23 -2.50 9.18
N ILE A 124 12.07 -3.07 9.49
CA ILE A 124 10.79 -2.53 9.07
C ILE A 124 10.57 -1.24 9.86
N SER A 125 10.48 -0.11 9.15
CA SER A 125 10.24 1.21 9.75
C SER A 125 8.76 1.54 9.87
N ASN A 126 7.96 1.03 8.93
CA ASN A 126 6.52 1.20 8.95
C ASN A 126 5.85 -0.03 8.34
N MET A 127 4.70 -0.41 8.89
CA MET A 127 3.85 -1.45 8.35
C MET A 127 2.41 -1.18 8.72
N TYR A 128 1.51 -1.37 7.77
CA TYR A 128 0.07 -1.32 8.01
C TYR A 128 -0.68 -2.12 6.95
N LEU A 129 -1.89 -2.52 7.29
CA LEU A 129 -2.84 -3.13 6.39
C LEU A 129 -3.73 -1.99 5.92
N SER A 130 -3.87 -1.85 4.62
CA SER A 130 -4.74 -0.84 4.01
C SER A 130 -6.00 -1.51 3.48
N LYS A 131 -7.10 -0.76 3.53
CA LYS A 131 -8.39 -1.11 2.92
C LYS A 131 -8.93 0.16 2.26
N PHE A 132 -9.35 0.04 1.01
CA PHE A 132 -10.02 1.09 0.26
C PHE A 132 -11.44 0.61 -0.05
N ASP A 133 -12.41 1.32 0.48
CA ASP A 133 -13.83 1.21 0.15
C ASP A 133 -14.21 2.30 -0.86
N LYS A 134 -15.49 2.34 -1.25
CA LYS A 134 -16.04 3.41 -2.10
C LYS A 134 -15.59 4.79 -1.61
N ASP A 135 -15.18 5.61 -2.58
CA ASP A 135 -14.72 6.98 -2.44
C ASP A 135 -13.31 7.11 -1.82
N ASP A 136 -12.74 6.06 -1.22
CA ASP A 136 -11.36 6.12 -0.70
C ASP A 136 -10.33 6.35 -1.82
N PHE A 137 -9.27 7.08 -1.50
CA PHE A 137 -8.23 7.52 -2.44
C PHE A 137 -6.92 7.89 -1.74
N LEU A 138 -5.85 8.01 -2.53
CA LEU A 138 -4.56 8.56 -2.09
C LEU A 138 -3.97 9.37 -3.25
N THR A 139 -3.81 10.68 -3.08
CA THR A 139 -3.30 11.56 -4.14
C THR A 139 -1.81 11.38 -4.41
N THR A 140 -1.33 12.01 -5.49
CA THR A 140 0.05 11.92 -5.94
C THR A 140 1.03 12.38 -4.88
N HIS A 141 1.94 11.49 -4.51
CA HIS A 141 2.99 11.74 -3.56
C HIS A 141 4.24 10.92 -3.89
N CYS A 142 5.31 11.24 -3.18
CA CYS A 142 6.49 10.39 -3.08
C CYS A 142 6.61 10.00 -1.61
N ASP A 143 6.97 8.76 -1.32
CA ASP A 143 7.28 8.39 0.05
C ASP A 143 8.48 9.18 0.58
N SER A 144 8.43 9.52 1.86
CA SER A 144 9.50 10.23 2.57
C SER A 144 10.52 9.31 3.23
N ASP A 145 10.32 7.99 3.15
CA ASP A 145 11.12 7.00 3.88
C ASP A 145 12.44 6.65 3.17
N ASP A 146 13.50 6.44 3.94
CA ASP A 146 14.81 6.06 3.44
C ASP A 146 14.95 4.54 3.26
N GLY A 147 14.48 3.98 2.13
CA GLY A 147 14.82 2.62 1.73
C GLY A 147 13.92 2.01 0.65
N ILE A 148 13.28 0.88 0.99
CA ILE A 148 12.46 0.09 0.07
C ILE A 148 11.02 0.02 0.59
N GLY A 149 10.09 0.32 -0.31
CA GLY A 149 8.67 0.14 -0.11
C GLY A 149 8.16 -1.11 -0.80
N ILE A 150 7.29 -1.85 -0.12
CA ILE A 150 6.52 -2.94 -0.74
C ILE A 150 5.03 -2.79 -0.45
N VAL A 151 4.22 -3.18 -1.42
CA VAL A 151 2.77 -3.32 -1.30
C VAL A 151 2.39 -4.71 -1.78
N ILE A 152 1.89 -5.54 -0.87
CA ILE A 152 1.40 -6.89 -1.17
C ILE A 152 -0.13 -6.84 -1.23
N ASN A 153 -0.69 -6.98 -2.43
CA ASN A 153 -2.14 -6.95 -2.63
C ASN A 153 -2.79 -8.24 -2.10
N LEU A 154 -3.84 -8.08 -1.31
CA LEU A 154 -4.64 -9.16 -0.70
C LEU A 154 -6.05 -9.19 -1.30
N THR A 155 -6.22 -8.53 -2.44
CA THR A 155 -7.50 -8.33 -3.13
C THR A 155 -7.73 -9.42 -4.17
N LYS A 156 -8.90 -10.07 -4.15
CA LYS A 156 -9.33 -11.01 -5.20
C LYS A 156 -10.33 -10.34 -6.15
N GLU A 157 -10.26 -10.71 -7.43
CA GLU A 157 -11.27 -10.36 -8.44
C GLU A 157 -11.55 -8.84 -8.56
N TRP A 158 -10.49 -8.04 -8.57
CA TRP A 158 -10.61 -6.59 -8.76
C TRP A 158 -10.62 -6.22 -10.25
N GLU A 159 -11.60 -5.43 -10.66
CA GLU A 159 -11.69 -4.93 -12.03
C GLU A 159 -11.15 -3.51 -12.13
N ALA A 160 -10.52 -3.19 -13.26
CA ALA A 160 -9.97 -1.86 -13.52
C ALA A 160 -11.03 -0.75 -13.37
N ASN A 161 -12.27 -1.04 -13.76
CA ASN A 161 -13.39 -0.10 -13.71
C ASN A 161 -13.82 0.30 -12.28
N TYR A 162 -13.33 -0.39 -11.25
CA TYR A 162 -13.67 -0.09 -9.86
C TYR A 162 -12.83 1.03 -9.25
N GLY A 163 -11.82 1.54 -9.96
CA GLY A 163 -10.84 2.44 -9.37
C GLY A 163 -9.93 1.72 -8.37
N GLY A 164 -9.36 2.41 -7.38
CA GLY A 164 -8.44 1.79 -6.41
C GLY A 164 -7.13 1.28 -7.01
N LEU A 165 -6.83 1.68 -8.24
CA LEU A 165 -5.64 1.31 -9.00
C LEU A 165 -4.45 2.12 -8.54
N THR A 166 -3.30 1.47 -8.38
CA THR A 166 -2.03 2.17 -8.11
C THR A 166 -1.45 2.66 -9.44
N MET A 167 -1.19 3.96 -9.54
CA MET A 167 -0.65 4.61 -10.73
C MET A 167 0.76 5.11 -10.42
N ILE A 168 1.73 4.76 -11.25
CA ILE A 168 3.08 5.33 -11.19
C ILE A 168 3.17 6.48 -12.20
N LEU A 169 3.72 7.61 -11.79
CA LEU A 169 3.92 8.76 -12.68
C LEU A 169 5.39 9.00 -12.99
N ASP A 170 5.62 9.79 -14.02
CA ASP A 170 6.91 10.45 -14.25
C ASP A 170 7.28 11.39 -13.10
N ASN A 171 8.55 11.80 -13.07
CA ASN A 171 9.09 12.68 -12.01
C ASN A 171 8.38 14.05 -11.97
N ASP A 172 7.84 14.50 -13.10
CA ASP A 172 7.07 15.74 -13.21
C ASP A 172 5.61 15.59 -12.75
N LYS A 173 5.17 14.38 -12.38
CA LYS A 173 3.83 14.05 -11.89
C LYS A 173 2.71 14.35 -12.89
N LYS A 174 3.00 14.23 -14.19
CA LYS A 174 2.09 14.58 -15.30
C LYS A 174 1.66 13.37 -16.13
N THR A 175 2.55 12.40 -16.32
CA THR A 175 2.30 11.26 -17.19
C THR A 175 2.22 10.00 -16.37
N ILE A 176 1.19 9.17 -16.58
CA ILE A 176 1.13 7.83 -16.02
C ILE A 176 2.09 6.94 -16.80
N LEU A 177 3.09 6.37 -16.11
CA LEU A 177 4.05 5.43 -16.68
C LEU A 177 3.54 3.99 -16.60
N ASP A 178 2.91 3.63 -15.49
CA ASP A 178 2.36 2.28 -15.26
C ASP A 178 1.10 2.33 -14.39
N THR A 179 0.25 1.32 -14.58
CA THR A 179 -0.99 1.11 -13.83
C THR A 179 -1.02 -0.31 -13.29
N PHE A 180 -1.23 -0.44 -11.97
CA PHE A 180 -1.35 -1.73 -11.31
C PHE A 180 -2.78 -1.94 -10.81
N ILE A 181 -3.43 -2.97 -11.36
CA ILE A 181 -4.72 -3.46 -10.89
C ILE A 181 -4.48 -4.36 -9.67
N PRO A 182 -5.09 -4.08 -8.50
CA PRO A 182 -4.96 -4.92 -7.32
C PRO A 182 -5.30 -6.38 -7.63
N SER A 183 -4.36 -7.28 -7.38
CA SER A 183 -4.54 -8.71 -7.64
C SER A 183 -3.89 -9.54 -6.54
N TYR A 184 -4.48 -10.70 -6.26
CA TYR A 184 -4.14 -11.47 -5.07
C TYR A 184 -2.68 -11.94 -5.09
N LEU A 185 -1.95 -11.60 -4.03
CA LEU A 185 -0.51 -11.87 -3.84
C LEU A 185 0.40 -11.27 -4.92
N ASN A 186 -0.09 -10.28 -5.66
CA ASN A 186 0.79 -9.44 -6.44
C ASN A 186 1.50 -8.45 -5.53
N ILE A 187 2.82 -8.39 -5.63
CA ILE A 187 3.67 -7.44 -4.92
C ILE A 187 4.10 -6.34 -5.88
N LEU A 188 4.07 -5.10 -5.40
CA LEU A 188 4.77 -3.96 -5.98
C LEU A 188 5.92 -3.59 -5.05
N ILE A 189 7.14 -3.56 -5.57
CA ILE A 189 8.37 -3.17 -4.86
C ILE A 189 8.88 -1.89 -5.49
N PHE A 190 9.22 -0.88 -4.70
CA PHE A 190 9.69 0.40 -5.21
C PHE A 190 10.68 1.11 -4.27
N ASP A 191 11.57 1.89 -4.87
CA ASP A 191 12.60 2.69 -4.22
C ASP A 191 11.99 3.98 -3.65
N THR A 192 12.02 4.10 -2.32
CA THR A 192 11.49 5.29 -1.62
C THR A 192 12.58 6.33 -1.35
N LYS A 193 13.86 5.96 -1.50
CA LYS A 193 15.00 6.81 -1.14
C LYS A 193 15.59 7.57 -2.32
N LYS A 194 16.20 6.86 -3.28
CA LYS A 194 17.02 7.49 -4.32
C LYS A 194 16.16 8.06 -5.43
N ARG A 195 15.14 7.29 -5.85
CA ARG A 195 14.29 7.66 -6.99
C ARG A 195 12.99 8.36 -6.61
N LYS A 196 12.52 8.22 -5.37
CA LYS A 196 11.29 8.87 -4.86
C LYS A 196 10.11 8.73 -5.83
N ILE A 197 9.74 7.49 -6.14
CA ILE A 197 8.76 7.17 -7.18
C ILE A 197 7.43 7.89 -6.94
N PRO A 198 7.02 8.83 -7.82
CA PRO A 198 5.73 9.48 -7.69
C PRO A 198 4.61 8.50 -8.00
N HIS A 199 3.63 8.40 -7.11
CA HIS A 199 2.51 7.48 -7.29
C HIS A 199 1.25 7.96 -6.57
N PHE A 200 0.10 7.43 -7.00
CA PHE A 200 -1.20 7.65 -6.36
C PHE A 200 -2.07 6.40 -6.43
N VAL A 201 -3.14 6.35 -5.62
CA VAL A 201 -4.21 5.35 -5.73
C VAL A 201 -5.47 6.06 -6.19
N SER A 202 -5.94 5.70 -7.38
CA SER A 202 -7.17 6.26 -7.95
C SER A 202 -8.37 6.03 -7.02
N THR A 203 -9.31 6.97 -7.01
CA THR A 203 -10.53 6.87 -6.19
C THR A 203 -11.29 5.58 -6.52
N VAL A 204 -11.70 4.84 -5.49
CA VAL A 204 -12.58 3.68 -5.67
C VAL A 204 -13.99 4.17 -6.00
N THR A 205 -14.51 3.77 -7.15
CA THR A 205 -15.84 4.20 -7.63
C THR A 205 -16.94 3.19 -7.29
N SER A 206 -16.54 1.95 -7.03
CA SER A 206 -17.42 0.79 -6.88
C SER A 206 -17.99 0.64 -5.46
N ASN A 207 -19.26 0.24 -5.35
CA ASN A 207 -19.92 -0.08 -4.08
C ASN A 207 -19.83 -1.58 -3.73
N ARG A 208 -18.93 -2.33 -4.37
CA ARG A 208 -18.84 -3.78 -4.14
C ARG A 208 -18.42 -4.08 -2.70
N THR A 209 -18.88 -5.22 -2.22
CA THR A 209 -18.49 -5.78 -0.92
C THR A 209 -17.07 -6.33 -0.91
N SER A 210 -16.49 -6.61 -2.08
CA SER A 210 -15.08 -6.97 -2.23
C SER A 210 -14.20 -5.81 -1.78
N LYS A 211 -13.30 -6.05 -0.83
CA LYS A 211 -12.44 -5.04 -0.22
C LYS A 211 -11.11 -4.94 -0.99
N ARG A 212 -10.69 -3.73 -1.41
CA ARG A 212 -9.33 -3.51 -1.95
C ARG A 212 -8.36 -3.40 -0.79
N MET A 213 -7.71 -4.51 -0.47
CA MET A 213 -6.80 -4.62 0.66
C MET A 213 -5.38 -4.89 0.22
N ALA A 214 -4.43 -4.32 0.95
CA ALA A 214 -3.01 -4.58 0.75
C ALA A 214 -2.22 -4.41 2.05
N LEU A 215 -1.21 -5.25 2.26
CA LEU A 215 -0.19 -5.00 3.25
C LEU A 215 0.83 -4.02 2.68
N VAL A 216 1.08 -2.93 3.39
CA VAL A 216 2.14 -1.97 3.06
C VAL A 216 3.27 -2.17 4.07
N VAL A 217 4.49 -2.29 3.58
CA VAL A 217 5.69 -2.40 4.42
C VAL A 217 6.76 -1.46 3.88
N ARG A 218 7.43 -0.74 4.79
CA ARG A 218 8.58 0.10 4.52
C ARG A 218 9.77 -0.44 5.28
N TYR A 219 10.89 -0.57 4.58
CA TYR A 219 12.16 -0.95 5.18
C TYR A 219 13.13 0.21 5.08
N ASN A 220 13.88 0.43 6.15
CA ASN A 220 15.02 1.34 6.10
C ASN A 220 16.20 0.65 5.41
N GLU A 221 16.96 1.43 4.63
CA GLU A 221 18.24 0.99 4.10
C GLU A 221 19.25 0.83 5.26
N ALA A 222 19.99 -0.27 5.28
CA ALA A 222 21.08 -0.42 6.24
C ALA A 222 22.24 0.52 5.85
N ASN A 223 22.86 1.17 6.85
CA ASN A 223 24.13 1.87 6.65
C ASN A 223 25.26 0.92 6.22
#